data_AF-A0A942M7H4-F1
#
_entry.id   AF-A0A942M7H4-F1
#
_cell.length_a   1.000
_cell.length_b   1.000
_cell.length_c   1.000
_cell.angle_alpha   90.00
_cell.angle_beta   90.00
_cell.angle_gamma   90.00
#
_symmetry.space_group_name_H-M   'P 1'
#
loop_
_entity.id
_entity.type
_entity.pdbx_description
1 polymer ?
#
loop_
_entity_poly.entity_id
_entity_poly.type
_entity_poly.pdbx_seq_one_letter_code
_entity_poly.pdbx_strand_id
1 'polypeptide(L)'
;MLKHKKYIVLALALITILISLNCAPGNWRWNAEVEGSNPAGFWAGLWHGIIVVITFIISLFNKNVGVYEANNYGWTYNLGFILGLFISVGGGLKARRRKKVIKYEWKDFSPKVEEKIREGVKAWVDESEDEAKKKEWEEIGNKVEEKIKRKLKEWADKE
;
A
#
# COMPACT_ATOMS: atom_id res chain seq x y z
N MET A 1 22.93 27.58 14.77
CA MET A 1 22.19 27.44 13.49
C MET A 1 20.87 26.65 13.57
N LEU A 2 20.66 25.70 14.50
CA LEU A 2 19.37 24.97 14.61
C LEU A 2 18.24 25.74 15.31
N LYS A 3 18.54 26.69 16.20
CA LYS A 3 17.51 27.47 16.93
C LYS A 3 16.68 28.33 15.98
N HIS A 4 17.31 29.08 15.06
CA HIS A 4 16.60 29.90 14.08
C HIS A 4 15.73 29.08 13.11
N LYS A 5 16.13 27.84 12.76
CA LYS A 5 15.31 26.96 11.92
C LYS A 5 13.99 26.58 12.59
N LYS A 6 13.98 26.34 13.91
CA LYS A 6 12.73 26.06 14.65
C LYS A 6 11.79 27.26 14.65
N TYR A 7 12.31 28.47 14.81
CA TYR A 7 11.51 29.69 14.74
C TYR A 7 11.03 30.02 13.33
N ILE A 8 11.81 29.72 12.29
CA ILE A 8 11.38 29.87 10.88
C ILE A 8 10.24 28.90 10.55
N VAL A 9 10.33 27.64 11.01
CA VAL A 9 9.25 26.65 10.82
C VAL A 9 7.99 27.07 11.58
N LEU A 10 8.13 27.53 12.83
CA LEU A 10 7.00 28.05 13.61
C LEU A 10 6.37 29.30 12.97
N ALA A 11 7.17 30.22 12.44
CA ALA A 11 6.68 31.41 11.75
C ALA A 11 5.94 31.06 10.46
N LEU A 12 6.48 30.14 9.64
CA LEU A 12 5.80 29.65 8.43
C LEU A 12 4.48 28.93 8.75
N ALA A 13 4.45 28.12 9.81
CA ALA A 13 3.23 27.48 10.28
C ALA A 13 2.20 28.53 10.74
N LEU A 14 2.61 29.52 11.52
CA LEU A 14 1.75 30.60 12.00
C LEU A 14 1.21 31.46 10.86
N ILE A 15 2.04 31.82 9.87
CA ILE A 15 1.64 32.58 8.68
C ILE A 15 0.63 31.78 7.86
N THR A 16 0.84 30.46 7.70
CA THR A 16 -0.11 29.59 7.00
C THR A 16 -1.45 29.54 7.74
N ILE A 17 -1.44 29.46 9.08
CA ILE A 17 -2.64 29.52 9.93
C ILE A 17 -3.33 30.89 9.81
N LEU A 18 -2.58 31.98 9.81
CA LEU A 18 -3.11 33.35 9.67
C LEU A 18 -3.73 33.61 8.28
N ILE A 19 -3.13 33.09 7.21
CA ILE A 19 -3.70 33.16 5.85
C ILE A 19 -4.97 32.28 5.75
N SER A 20 -5.03 31.17 6.50
CA SER A 20 -6.21 30.31 6.57
C SER A 20 -7.42 31.00 7.23
N LEU A 21 -7.20 32.03 8.07
CA LEU A 21 -8.25 32.76 8.77
C LEU A 21 -8.93 33.85 7.90
N ASN A 22 -8.43 34.14 6.70
CA ASN A 22 -8.91 35.26 5.87
C ASN A 22 -9.53 34.85 4.52
N CYS A 23 -10.04 33.63 4.40
CA CYS A 23 -10.79 33.21 3.22
C CYS A 23 -12.29 33.09 3.53
N ALA A 24 -12.92 34.22 3.85
CA ALA A 24 -14.38 34.33 3.94
C ALA A 24 -14.94 35.04 2.70
N PRO A 25 -15.40 34.31 1.67
CA PRO A 25 -16.33 34.82 0.69
C PRO A 25 -17.76 34.69 1.24
N GLY A 26 -18.36 35.83 1.55
CA GLY A 26 -19.80 36.04 1.68
C GLY A 26 -20.14 37.30 0.89
N ASN A 27 -20.19 37.21 -0.43
CA ASN A 27 -20.68 38.31 -1.26
C ASN A 27 -22.16 38.07 -1.60
N TRP A 28 -22.93 39.15 -1.68
CA TRP A 28 -24.37 39.12 -1.97
C TRP A 28 -24.70 38.65 -3.40
N ARG A 29 -23.67 38.50 -4.26
CA ARG A 29 -23.82 38.12 -5.67
C ARG A 29 -23.91 36.60 -5.89
N TRP A 30 -23.59 35.79 -4.87
CA TRP A 30 -23.75 34.33 -4.89
C TRP A 30 -24.81 33.81 -3.90
N ASN A 31 -25.51 34.69 -3.19
CA ASN A 31 -26.64 34.34 -2.30
C ASN A 31 -27.94 34.04 -3.07
N ALA A 32 -27.86 33.53 -4.29
CA ALA A 32 -29.02 33.03 -5.00
C ALA A 32 -29.44 31.68 -4.39
N GLU A 33 -30.12 31.78 -3.26
CA GLU A 33 -31.49 31.26 -3.12
C GLU A 33 -31.71 29.83 -3.62
N VAL A 34 -31.40 28.85 -2.76
CA VAL A 34 -32.15 27.60 -2.70
C VAL A 34 -32.58 27.39 -1.26
N GLU A 35 -33.89 27.32 -1.09
CA GLU A 35 -34.62 27.30 0.17
C GLU A 35 -34.07 26.29 1.19
N GLY A 36 -33.87 26.76 2.43
CA GLY A 36 -33.94 25.93 3.65
C GLY A 36 -32.78 24.99 3.98
N SER A 37 -31.75 24.86 3.14
CA SER A 37 -30.60 23.99 3.46
C SER A 37 -29.31 24.79 3.63
N ASN A 38 -28.68 24.64 4.79
CA ASN A 38 -27.38 25.25 5.09
C ASN A 38 -26.36 24.81 4.01
N PRO A 39 -25.78 25.74 3.23
CA PRO A 39 -24.87 25.38 2.16
C PRO A 39 -23.63 24.65 2.70
N ALA A 40 -23.08 23.73 1.92
CA ALA A 40 -21.86 23.02 2.29
C ALA A 40 -20.65 23.97 2.28
N GLY A 41 -19.96 24.06 3.43
CA GLY A 41 -18.75 24.87 3.60
C GLY A 41 -17.45 24.08 3.44
N PHE A 42 -16.35 24.67 3.89
CA PHE A 42 -15.00 24.09 3.80
C PHE A 42 -14.92 22.65 4.34
N TRP A 43 -15.44 22.40 5.56
CA TRP A 43 -15.37 21.07 6.19
C TRP A 43 -16.16 20.00 5.45
N ALA A 44 -17.32 20.37 4.89
CA ALA A 44 -18.10 19.48 4.04
C ALA A 44 -17.35 19.18 2.74
N GLY A 45 -16.73 20.20 2.12
CA GLY A 45 -15.84 20.02 0.97
C GLY A 45 -14.69 19.05 1.28
N LEU A 46 -13.98 19.26 2.39
CA LEU A 46 -12.88 18.39 2.82
C LEU A 46 -13.32 16.94 3.01
N TRP A 47 -14.46 16.73 3.67
CA TRP A 47 -15.03 15.40 3.85
C TRP A 47 -15.37 14.74 2.50
N HIS A 48 -16.09 15.44 1.62
CA HIS A 48 -16.43 14.95 0.28
C HIS A 48 -15.19 14.62 -0.56
N GLY A 49 -14.14 15.43 -0.48
CA GLY A 49 -12.87 15.17 -1.15
C GLY A 49 -12.16 13.91 -0.63
N ILE A 50 -12.22 13.63 0.68
CA ILE A 50 -11.62 12.42 1.27
C ILE A 50 -12.33 11.16 0.77
N ILE A 51 -13.66 11.19 0.69
CA ILE A 51 -14.47 10.03 0.28
C ILE A 51 -14.70 9.96 -1.23
N VAL A 52 -14.08 10.84 -2.03
CA VAL A 52 -14.32 11.02 -3.46
C VAL A 52 -14.23 9.73 -4.28
N VAL A 53 -13.30 8.83 -3.94
CA VAL A 53 -13.13 7.55 -4.64
C VAL A 53 -14.34 6.64 -4.41
N ILE A 54 -14.82 6.58 -3.16
CA ILE A 54 -15.97 5.77 -2.76
C ILE A 54 -17.25 6.35 -3.37
N THR A 55 -17.44 7.67 -3.27
CA THR A 55 -18.63 8.34 -3.82
C THR A 55 -18.68 8.27 -5.34
N PHE A 56 -17.54 8.34 -6.03
CA PHE A 56 -17.45 8.11 -7.46
C PHE A 56 -17.91 6.70 -7.86
N ILE A 57 -17.48 5.66 -7.15
CA ILE A 57 -17.93 4.27 -7.40
C ILE A 57 -19.44 4.16 -7.20
N ILE A 58 -19.99 4.72 -6.12
CA ILE A 58 -21.44 4.70 -5.85
C ILE A 58 -22.22 5.44 -6.93
N SER A 59 -21.70 6.59 -7.40
CA SER A 59 -22.34 7.42 -8.42
C SER A 59 -22.54 6.68 -9.76
N LEU A 60 -21.69 5.70 -10.08
CA LEU A 60 -21.86 4.86 -11.28
C LEU A 60 -23.12 4.00 -11.24
N PHE A 61 -23.53 3.57 -10.05
CA PHE A 61 -24.70 2.71 -9.86
C PHE A 61 -25.94 3.48 -9.41
N ASN A 62 -25.77 4.67 -8.84
CA ASN A 62 -26.86 5.50 -8.33
C ASN A 62 -26.74 6.96 -8.83
N LYS A 63 -27.62 7.33 -9.76
CA LYS A 63 -27.68 8.67 -10.36
C LYS A 63 -28.05 9.79 -9.37
N ASN A 64 -28.59 9.43 -8.20
CA ASN A 64 -28.98 10.41 -7.18
C ASN A 64 -27.79 10.81 -6.28
N VAL A 65 -26.65 10.12 -6.39
CA VAL A 65 -25.45 10.42 -5.58
C VAL A 65 -24.47 11.20 -6.45
N GLY A 66 -24.37 12.50 -6.19
CA GLY A 66 -23.36 13.37 -6.77
C GLY A 66 -22.01 13.22 -6.06
N VAL A 67 -20.91 13.30 -6.83
CA VAL A 67 -19.55 13.32 -6.26
C VAL A 67 -19.26 14.67 -5.60
N TYR A 68 -19.93 15.72 -6.05
CA TYR A 68 -19.75 17.11 -5.63
C TYR A 68 -21.09 17.69 -5.19
N GLU A 69 -21.08 18.50 -4.14
CA GLU A 69 -22.30 19.08 -3.57
C GLU A 69 -22.78 20.26 -4.42
N ALA A 70 -24.03 20.23 -4.87
CA ALA A 70 -24.58 21.30 -5.70
C ALA A 70 -24.83 22.58 -4.87
N ASN A 71 -25.26 22.44 -3.62
CA ASN A 71 -25.48 23.55 -2.70
C ASN A 71 -24.26 23.80 -1.80
N ASN A 72 -23.32 24.63 -2.25
CA ASN A 72 -22.07 24.91 -1.52
C ASN A 72 -21.71 26.42 -1.51
N TYR A 73 -20.87 26.83 -0.55
CA TYR A 73 -20.35 28.21 -0.40
C TYR A 73 -19.30 28.61 -1.47
N GLY A 74 -19.17 27.84 -2.54
CA GLY A 74 -18.26 28.09 -3.65
C GLY A 74 -16.80 27.84 -3.29
N TRP A 75 -16.02 28.92 -3.19
CA TRP A 75 -14.55 28.84 -3.10
C TRP A 75 -14.05 28.10 -1.85
N THR A 76 -14.66 28.32 -0.69
CA THR A 76 -14.27 27.66 0.56
C THR A 76 -14.52 26.17 0.53
N TYR A 77 -15.64 25.74 -0.04
CA TYR A 77 -15.92 24.32 -0.29
C TYR A 77 -14.90 23.72 -1.26
N ASN A 78 -14.66 24.40 -2.40
CA ASN A 78 -13.72 23.94 -3.43
C ASN A 78 -12.30 23.70 -2.88
N LEU A 79 -11.81 24.61 -2.03
CA LEU A 79 -10.52 24.44 -1.36
C LEU A 79 -10.48 23.20 -0.47
N GLY A 80 -11.54 22.98 0.33
CA GLY A 80 -11.67 21.78 1.15
C GLY A 80 -11.69 20.51 0.28
N PHE A 81 -12.51 20.51 -0.77
CA PHE A 81 -12.67 19.38 -1.69
C PHE A 81 -11.35 18.98 -2.36
N ILE A 82 -10.61 19.96 -2.89
CA ILE A 82 -9.30 19.72 -3.52
C ILE A 82 -8.28 19.16 -2.50
N LEU A 83 -8.27 19.70 -1.27
CA LEU A 83 -7.39 19.19 -0.22
C LEU A 83 -7.73 17.75 0.16
N GLY A 84 -9.02 17.44 0.31
CA GLY A 84 -9.49 16.08 0.58
C GLY A 84 -9.16 15.12 -0.56
N LEU A 85 -9.30 15.56 -1.81
CA LEU A 85 -8.94 14.80 -3.01
C LEU A 85 -7.45 14.44 -3.01
N PHE A 86 -6.56 15.38 -2.68
CA PHE A 86 -5.12 15.10 -2.58
C PHE A 86 -4.80 14.07 -1.48
N ILE A 87 -5.55 14.07 -0.39
CA ILE A 87 -5.41 13.06 0.68
C ILE A 87 -5.88 11.69 0.16
N SER A 88 -7.05 11.63 -0.48
CA SER A 88 -7.69 10.39 -0.94
C SER A 88 -6.91 9.70 -2.06
N VAL A 89 -6.45 10.47 -3.05
CA VAL A 89 -5.77 9.94 -4.25
C VAL A 89 -4.25 9.81 -4.05
N GLY A 90 -3.72 10.17 -2.88
CA GLY A 90 -2.33 9.92 -2.52
C GLY A 90 -1.33 10.94 -3.06
N GLY A 91 -1.73 12.22 -3.16
CA GLY A 91 -0.85 13.36 -3.47
C GLY A 91 0.07 13.78 -2.31
N GLY A 92 -0.01 13.11 -1.15
CA GLY A 92 0.90 13.33 -0.03
C GLY A 92 2.34 13.01 -0.44
N LEU A 93 3.25 13.97 -0.19
CA LEU A 93 4.70 13.88 -0.36
C LEU A 93 5.21 12.45 -0.10
N LYS A 94 5.41 11.66 -1.16
CA LYS A 94 6.07 10.36 -1.07
C LYS A 94 7.51 10.65 -0.67
N ALA A 95 7.76 10.69 0.63
CA ALA A 95 9.09 10.72 1.19
C ALA A 95 9.76 9.41 0.76
N ARG A 96 10.46 9.45 -0.38
CA ARG A 96 11.25 8.34 -0.89
C ARG A 96 12.30 8.03 0.18
N ARG A 97 11.99 7.08 1.07
CA ARG A 97 12.99 6.52 1.99
C ARG A 97 14.10 5.96 1.10
N ARG A 98 15.25 6.63 1.08
CA ARG A 98 16.46 6.06 0.49
C ARG A 98 16.75 4.79 1.28
N LYS A 99 16.46 3.62 0.70
CA LYS A 99 16.97 2.34 1.21
C LYS A 99 18.49 2.45 1.17
N LYS A 100 19.14 2.51 2.33
CA LYS A 100 20.59 2.35 2.44
C LYS A 100 20.89 0.93 1.98
N VAL A 101 21.44 0.77 0.78
CA VAL A 101 22.00 -0.51 0.35
C VAL A 101 23.28 -0.68 1.17
N ILE A 102 23.22 -1.53 2.20
CA ILE A 102 24.41 -1.94 2.96
C ILE A 102 25.20 -2.85 2.02
N LYS A 103 26.36 -2.38 1.57
CA LYS A 103 27.30 -3.17 0.78
C LYS A 103 28.07 -4.05 1.76
N TYR A 104 27.75 -5.34 1.82
CA TYR A 104 28.59 -6.32 2.50
C TYR A 104 29.77 -6.67 1.58
N GLU A 105 30.98 -6.69 2.13
CA GLU A 105 32.19 -7.09 1.41
C GLU A 105 32.28 -8.63 1.42
N TRP A 106 32.33 -9.23 0.22
CA TRP A 106 32.30 -10.70 0.05
C TRP A 106 33.46 -11.42 0.77
N LYS A 107 34.59 -10.72 0.96
CA LYS A 107 35.81 -11.25 1.59
C LYS A 107 35.59 -11.78 3.01
N ASP A 108 34.70 -11.18 3.78
CA ASP A 108 34.47 -11.58 5.18
C ASP A 108 33.46 -12.73 5.33
N PHE A 109 32.72 -13.04 4.25
CA PHE A 109 31.67 -14.05 4.24
C PHE A 109 32.15 -15.41 3.70
N SER A 110 33.07 -15.42 2.73
CA SER A 110 33.60 -16.64 2.08
C SER A 110 34.02 -17.76 3.04
N PRO A 111 34.88 -17.51 4.06
CA PRO A 111 35.39 -18.60 4.88
C PRO A 111 34.29 -19.30 5.70
N LYS A 112 33.30 -18.54 6.19
CA LYS A 112 32.18 -19.09 6.97
C LYS A 112 31.21 -19.91 6.13
N VAL A 113 31.05 -19.54 4.86
CA VAL A 113 30.20 -20.27 3.92
C VAL A 113 30.87 -21.56 3.49
N GLU A 114 32.15 -21.49 3.13
CA GLU A 114 32.93 -22.66 2.72
C GLU A 114 32.96 -23.72 3.83
N GLU A 115 33.14 -23.30 5.08
CA GLU A 115 33.09 -24.19 6.24
C GLU A 115 31.71 -24.86 6.39
N LYS A 116 30.62 -24.09 6.36
CA LYS A 116 29.26 -24.65 6.45
C LYS A 116 28.88 -25.57 5.29
N ILE A 117 29.31 -25.25 4.08
CA ILE A 117 29.08 -26.11 2.91
C ILE A 117 29.85 -27.42 3.09
N ARG A 118 31.11 -27.35 3.52
CA ARG A 118 31.93 -28.54 3.73
C ARG A 118 31.35 -29.44 4.82
N GLU A 119 30.88 -28.87 5.93
CA GLU A 119 30.21 -29.62 6.99
C GLU A 119 28.89 -30.23 6.52
N GLY A 120 28.06 -29.46 5.80
CA GLY A 120 26.79 -29.95 5.27
C GLY A 120 26.95 -31.06 4.24
N VAL A 121 27.94 -30.93 3.34
CA VAL A 121 28.27 -31.96 2.34
C VAL A 121 28.81 -33.21 3.02
N LYS A 122 29.69 -33.08 4.03
CA LYS A 122 30.22 -34.22 4.76
C LYS A 122 29.11 -34.98 5.49
N ALA A 123 28.22 -34.26 6.19
CA ALA A 123 27.07 -34.86 6.85
C ALA A 123 26.14 -35.57 5.86
N TRP A 124 25.89 -34.98 4.68
CA TRP A 124 25.10 -35.60 3.62
C TRP A 124 25.72 -36.89 3.08
N VAL A 125 27.05 -36.91 2.89
CA VAL A 125 27.76 -38.10 2.40
C VAL A 125 27.72 -39.20 3.45
N ASP A 126 28.04 -38.87 4.71
CA ASP A 126 28.00 -39.81 5.83
C ASP A 126 26.58 -40.38 6.04
N GLU A 127 25.54 -39.56 5.84
CA GLU A 127 24.13 -39.95 5.90
C GLU A 127 23.68 -40.80 4.70
N SER A 128 24.37 -40.71 3.56
CA SER A 128 24.05 -41.46 2.33
C SER A 128 24.67 -42.86 2.26
N GLU A 129 25.70 -43.13 3.06
CA GLU A 129 26.34 -44.45 3.17
C GLU A 129 25.59 -45.40 4.11
N ASP A 130 24.58 -44.92 4.84
CA ASP A 130 23.72 -45.76 5.68
C ASP A 130 22.96 -46.78 4.82
N GLU A 131 23.41 -48.05 4.85
CA GLU A 131 22.75 -49.18 4.18
C GLU A 131 21.26 -49.27 4.53
N ALA A 132 20.87 -48.86 5.75
CA ALA A 132 19.49 -48.82 6.20
C ALA A 132 18.64 -47.85 5.36
N LYS A 133 19.18 -46.67 5.04
CA LYS A 133 18.49 -45.67 4.21
C LYS A 133 18.44 -46.09 2.75
N LYS A 134 19.48 -46.75 2.24
CA LYS A 134 19.47 -47.30 0.88
C LYS A 134 18.33 -48.32 0.72
N LYS A 135 18.14 -49.20 1.71
CA LYS A 135 17.03 -50.18 1.73
C LYS A 135 15.66 -49.49 1.84
N GLU A 136 15.55 -48.44 2.65
CA GLU A 136 14.32 -47.64 2.75
C GLU A 136 13.97 -46.93 1.44
N TRP A 137 14.96 -46.34 0.75
CA TRP A 137 14.79 -45.70 -0.57
C TRP A 137 14.41 -46.68 -1.66
N GLU A 138 14.97 -47.90 -1.67
CA GLU A 138 14.55 -48.96 -2.59
C GLU A 138 13.10 -49.39 -2.34
N GLU A 139 12.68 -49.51 -1.07
CA GLU A 139 11.30 -49.83 -0.71
C GLU A 139 10.33 -48.71 -1.14
N ILE A 140 10.71 -47.45 -0.93
CA ILE A 140 9.93 -46.28 -1.38
C ILE A 140 9.85 -46.25 -2.90
N GLY A 141 10.96 -46.49 -3.61
CA GLY A 141 11.02 -46.55 -5.06
C GLY A 141 10.05 -47.58 -5.63
N ASN A 142 10.08 -48.80 -5.08
CA ASN A 142 9.16 -49.88 -5.49
C ASN A 142 7.69 -49.51 -5.25
N LYS A 143 7.35 -48.89 -4.11
CA LYS A 143 5.98 -48.41 -3.82
C LYS A 143 5.52 -47.32 -4.80
N VAL A 144 6.42 -46.42 -5.19
CA VAL A 144 6.13 -45.36 -6.16
C VAL A 144 5.92 -45.95 -7.56
N GLU A 145 6.78 -46.87 -7.98
CA GLU A 145 6.67 -47.55 -9.28
C GLU A 145 5.35 -48.31 -9.42
N GLU A 146 4.95 -49.07 -8.39
CA GLU A 146 3.67 -49.78 -8.37
C GLU A 146 2.47 -48.83 -8.43
N LYS A 147 2.54 -47.68 -7.73
CA LYS A 147 1.49 -46.66 -7.83
C LYS A 147 1.41 -46.06 -9.23
N ILE A 148 2.54 -45.80 -9.87
CA ILE A 148 2.61 -45.27 -11.23
C ILE A 148 2.03 -46.30 -12.21
N LYS A 149 2.49 -47.56 -12.18
CA LYS A 149 1.97 -48.64 -13.03
C LYS A 149 0.46 -48.81 -12.89
N ARG A 150 -0.06 -48.80 -11.66
CA ARG A 150 -1.51 -48.90 -11.40
C ARG A 150 -2.27 -47.71 -11.99
N LYS A 151 -1.76 -46.48 -11.81
CA LYS A 151 -2.40 -45.27 -12.35
C LYS A 151 -2.39 -45.26 -13.88
N LEU A 152 -1.30 -45.72 -14.49
CA LEU A 152 -1.18 -45.89 -15.94
C LEU A 152 -2.20 -46.91 -16.47
N LYS A 153 -2.37 -48.04 -15.77
CA LYS A 153 -3.37 -49.05 -16.13
C LYS A 153 -4.81 -48.56 -15.98
N GLU A 154 -5.13 -47.88 -14.86
CA GLU A 154 -6.44 -47.22 -14.66
C GLU A 154 -6.76 -46.19 -15.75
N TRP A 155 -5.74 -45.51 -16.28
CA TRP A 155 -5.90 -44.56 -17.39
C TRP A 155 -6.14 -45.29 -18.71
N ALA A 156 -5.37 -46.34 -19.01
CA ALA A 156 -5.51 -47.13 -20.24
C ALA A 156 -6.85 -47.88 -20.33
N ASP A 157 -7.42 -48.32 -19.21
CA ASP A 157 -8.72 -49.03 -19.17
C ASP A 157 -9.94 -48.07 -19.22
N LYS A 158 -9.73 -46.75 -19.12
CA LYS A 158 -10.78 -45.72 -19.17
C LYS A 158 -11.00 -45.09 -20.55
N GLU A 159 -10.16 -45.44 -21.51
CA GLU A 159 -10.23 -45.04 -22.92
C GLU A 159 -10.86 -46.16 -23.75
#